data_AF-A0A1V5LKV7-F1
#
_entry.id   AF-A0A1V5LKV7-F1
#
_cell.length_a   1.000
_cell.length_b   1.000
_cell.length_c   1.000
_cell.angle_alpha   90.00
_cell.angle_beta   90.00
_cell.angle_gamma   90.00
#
_symmetry.space_group_name_H-M   'P 1'
#
loop_
_entity.id
_entity.type
_entity.pdbx_description
1 polymer ?
#
loop_
_entity_poly.entity_id
_entity_poly.type
_entity_poly.pdbx_seq_one_letter_code
_entity_poly.pdbx_strand_id
1 'polypeptide(L)'
;MLDRLNTAPHRETRDAIALIIDDESTVFEDFTGGYQALAVIWQRVLGLAHCGVPYRLFMLSDLARENFPPYKVYLFPNLFVVNDRVMAQLREKVLRDGNLAIFGPATGIHDGTCLNAEGATRLFNVKMELIPRTTVRHVIVQDNGHPISAEVPASLTYGDRMAYGPTLVPREWAVEHAGGVSLGHANACWFIHRTGLFLKEMGAGTAGNGATGARGVDDYGMLFSSAMPLPANLLRAAARYAGCHIWCEQDDVIYASDSFVALHSVKAGSRVIHLPRPCTVTNALTNEVLGDNLMEIRVTVTPPETFLFTLSG
;
A
#
# COMPACT_ATOMS: atom_id res chain seq x y z
N MET A 1 15.09 -9.00 -31.31
CA MET A 1 13.72 -8.97 -30.74
C MET A 1 13.74 -8.39 -29.32
N LEU A 2 14.58 -8.92 -28.42
CA LEU A 2 14.88 -8.29 -27.11
C LEU A 2 15.60 -6.93 -27.23
N ASP A 3 16.40 -6.70 -28.29
CA ASP A 3 17.15 -5.45 -28.48
C ASP A 3 16.28 -4.18 -28.58
N ARG A 4 15.01 -4.31 -29.00
CA ARG A 4 14.07 -3.19 -29.04
C ARG A 4 13.47 -2.87 -27.68
N LEU A 5 13.20 -3.86 -26.84
CA LEU A 5 12.75 -3.63 -25.46
C LEU A 5 13.84 -2.93 -24.63
N ASN A 6 15.12 -3.26 -24.87
CA ASN A 6 16.25 -2.59 -24.22
C ASN A 6 16.46 -1.13 -24.67
N THR A 7 15.84 -0.71 -25.78
CA THR A 7 16.01 0.64 -26.35
C THR A 7 14.74 1.49 -26.32
N ALA A 8 13.60 0.92 -25.92
CA ALA A 8 12.38 1.67 -25.72
C ALA A 8 12.52 2.59 -24.49
N PRO A 9 12.22 3.89 -24.60
CA PRO A 9 12.35 4.81 -23.47
C PRO A 9 11.34 4.43 -22.38
N HIS A 10 11.83 3.89 -21.26
CA HIS A 10 11.01 3.59 -20.08
C HIS A 10 10.57 4.89 -19.41
N ARG A 11 9.26 5.01 -19.17
CA ARG A 11 8.68 6.07 -18.36
C ARG A 11 7.94 5.46 -17.19
N GLU A 12 8.29 5.90 -16.00
CA GLU A 12 7.69 5.39 -14.77
C GLU A 12 6.38 6.10 -14.45
N THR A 13 5.45 5.39 -13.83
CA THR A 13 4.17 5.95 -13.40
C THR A 13 4.20 6.38 -11.93
N ARG A 14 3.48 7.46 -11.59
CA ARG A 14 3.25 7.87 -10.20
C ARG A 14 2.11 7.10 -9.54
N ASP A 15 1.29 6.43 -10.35
CA ASP A 15 0.09 5.68 -9.95
C ASP A 15 0.49 4.27 -9.51
N ALA A 16 1.34 4.23 -8.48
CA ALA A 16 1.94 3.03 -7.95
C ALA A 16 1.99 3.07 -6.41
N ILE A 17 2.15 1.90 -5.80
CA ILE A 17 2.42 1.76 -4.37
C ILE A 17 3.94 1.67 -4.14
N ALA A 18 4.52 2.62 -3.43
CA ALA A 18 5.90 2.53 -2.98
C ALA A 18 5.98 1.75 -1.66
N LEU A 19 6.50 0.52 -1.70
CA LEU A 19 6.84 -0.22 -0.49
C LEU A 19 8.18 0.30 0.04
N ILE A 20 8.14 0.96 1.20
CA ILE A 20 9.32 1.52 1.86
C ILE A 20 9.72 0.59 2.99
N ILE A 21 10.86 -0.07 2.83
CA ILE A 21 11.41 -1.02 3.81
C ILE A 21 12.37 -0.25 4.72
N ASP A 22 12.10 -0.26 6.02
CA ASP A 22 13.04 0.24 7.02
C ASP A 22 14.22 -0.72 7.15
N ASP A 23 15.36 -0.31 6.60
CA ASP A 23 16.62 -1.04 6.58
C ASP A 23 17.29 -1.13 7.96
N GLU A 24 16.94 -0.26 8.91
CA GLU A 24 17.43 -0.28 10.30
C GLU A 24 16.53 -1.11 11.23
N SER A 25 15.29 -1.40 10.82
CA SER A 25 14.28 -2.10 11.67
C SER A 25 14.78 -3.42 12.24
N THR A 26 15.61 -4.17 11.51
CA THR A 26 16.17 -5.47 11.92
C THR A 26 17.02 -5.40 13.20
N VAL A 27 17.58 -4.22 13.53
CA VAL A 27 18.34 -3.99 14.77
C VAL A 27 17.44 -4.03 16.00
N PHE A 28 16.15 -3.76 15.84
CA PHE A 28 15.16 -3.69 16.92
C PHE A 28 14.26 -4.94 16.98
N GLU A 29 14.64 -6.02 16.30
CA GLU A 29 13.93 -7.30 16.31
C GLU A 29 14.57 -8.35 17.22
N ASP A 30 13.91 -9.50 17.35
CA ASP A 30 14.38 -10.69 18.05
C ASP A 30 15.32 -11.58 17.21
N PHE A 31 15.77 -11.09 16.05
CA PHE A 31 16.61 -11.79 15.06
C PHE A 31 16.01 -13.08 14.46
N THR A 32 14.73 -13.37 14.69
CA THR A 32 14.06 -14.53 14.08
C THR A 32 13.68 -14.27 12.62
N GLY A 33 13.54 -13.00 12.23
CA GLY A 33 13.14 -12.57 10.89
C GLY A 33 11.70 -12.94 10.52
N GLY A 34 10.93 -13.54 11.44
CA GLY A 34 9.56 -13.97 11.18
C GLY A 34 8.67 -12.80 10.78
N TYR A 35 8.76 -11.68 11.52
CA TYR A 35 8.00 -10.48 11.22
C TYR A 35 8.33 -9.90 9.84
N GLN A 36 9.62 -9.82 9.48
CA GLN A 36 10.04 -9.33 8.16
C GLN A 36 9.56 -10.25 7.04
N ALA A 37 9.59 -11.57 7.25
CA ALA A 37 9.03 -12.52 6.30
C ALA A 37 7.52 -12.25 6.09
N LEU A 38 6.77 -11.99 7.14
CA LEU A 38 5.35 -11.69 7.06
C LEU A 38 5.05 -10.31 6.43
N ALA A 39 5.61 -9.26 7.01
CA ALA A 39 5.26 -7.86 6.73
C ALA A 39 5.91 -7.33 5.44
N VAL A 40 7.04 -7.90 5.01
CA VAL A 40 7.75 -7.47 3.79
C VAL A 40 7.61 -8.49 2.67
N ILE A 41 8.03 -9.74 2.91
CA ILE A 41 8.08 -10.76 1.84
C ILE A 41 6.67 -11.21 1.45
N TRP A 42 5.87 -11.69 2.41
CA TRP A 42 4.51 -12.15 2.14
C TRP A 42 3.57 -11.01 1.77
N GLN A 43 3.78 -9.80 2.29
CA GLN A 43 3.06 -8.61 1.84
C GLN A 43 3.26 -8.35 0.33
N ARG A 44 4.48 -8.54 -0.17
CA ARG A 44 4.77 -8.43 -1.60
C ARG A 44 4.06 -9.51 -2.40
N VAL A 45 4.17 -10.76 -1.94
CA VAL A 45 3.68 -11.94 -2.67
C VAL A 45 2.15 -12.02 -2.67
N LEU A 46 1.49 -11.81 -1.52
CA LEU A 46 0.05 -12.05 -1.38
C LEU A 46 -0.79 -10.78 -1.58
N GLY A 47 -0.24 -9.61 -1.24
CA GLY A 47 -0.95 -8.34 -1.33
C GLY A 47 -0.59 -7.56 -2.59
N LEU A 48 0.63 -7.01 -2.62
CA LEU A 48 1.04 -6.04 -3.65
C LEU A 48 1.02 -6.63 -5.05
N ALA A 49 1.49 -7.88 -5.23
CA ALA A 49 1.52 -8.53 -6.53
C ALA A 49 0.13 -8.69 -7.16
N HIS A 50 -0.93 -8.73 -6.36
CA HIS A 50 -2.29 -9.04 -6.81
C HIS A 50 -3.25 -7.84 -6.73
N CYS A 51 -2.79 -6.67 -6.30
CA CYS A 51 -3.67 -5.52 -6.05
C CYS A 51 -4.09 -4.77 -7.33
N GLY A 52 -3.62 -5.17 -8.53
CA GLY A 52 -4.02 -4.52 -9.78
C GLY A 52 -3.39 -3.15 -10.03
N VAL A 53 -2.45 -2.74 -9.17
CA VAL A 53 -1.68 -1.49 -9.23
C VAL A 53 -0.19 -1.85 -9.22
N PRO A 54 0.66 -1.21 -10.04
CA PRO A 54 2.09 -1.45 -9.97
C PRO A 54 2.65 -1.03 -8.60
N TYR A 55 3.71 -1.70 -8.16
CA TYR A 55 4.43 -1.31 -6.94
C TYR A 55 5.92 -1.20 -7.19
N ARG A 56 6.62 -0.43 -6.36
CA ARG A 56 8.08 -0.24 -6.38
C ARG A 56 8.65 -0.45 -4.98
N LEU A 57 9.87 -0.93 -4.91
CA LEU A 57 10.57 -1.23 -3.65
C LEU A 57 11.64 -0.17 -3.42
N PHE A 58 11.64 0.42 -2.23
CA PHE A 58 12.66 1.38 -1.80
C PHE A 58 13.05 1.09 -0.35
N MET A 59 14.25 1.51 0.03
CA MET A 59 14.66 1.55 1.43
C MET A 59 14.21 2.87 2.07
N LEU A 60 14.05 2.89 3.39
CA LEU A 60 13.75 4.12 4.12
C LEU A 60 14.83 5.18 3.90
N SER A 61 16.09 4.75 3.85
CA SER A 61 17.24 5.61 3.50
C SER A 61 17.14 6.26 2.11
N ASP A 62 16.41 5.67 1.16
CA ASP A 62 16.22 6.27 -0.17
C ASP A 62 15.35 7.54 -0.14
N LEU A 63 14.50 7.74 0.89
CA LEU A 63 13.71 8.96 1.04
C LEU A 63 14.59 10.21 1.24
N ALA A 64 15.84 10.05 1.66
CA ALA A 64 16.80 11.15 1.79
C ALA A 64 17.33 11.66 0.45
N ARG A 65 17.14 10.92 -0.65
CA ARG A 65 17.67 11.30 -1.96
C ARG A 65 16.85 12.46 -2.54
N GLU A 66 17.55 13.44 -3.09
CA GLU A 66 16.91 14.60 -3.75
C GLU A 66 16.00 14.16 -4.91
N ASN A 67 16.41 13.14 -5.65
CA ASN A 67 15.70 12.60 -6.82
C ASN A 67 14.76 11.43 -6.50
N PHE A 68 14.30 11.29 -5.25
CA PHE A 68 13.34 10.25 -4.88
C PHE A 68 12.02 10.44 -5.68
N PRO A 69 11.55 9.40 -6.40
CA PRO A 69 10.37 9.53 -7.26
C PRO A 69 9.08 9.70 -6.45
N PRO A 70 8.18 10.61 -6.85
CA PRO A 70 6.91 10.82 -6.16
C PRO A 70 5.89 9.73 -6.52
N TYR A 71 5.15 9.26 -5.51
CA TYR A 71 4.06 8.29 -5.65
C TYR A 71 2.82 8.78 -4.91
N LYS A 72 1.64 8.27 -5.29
CA LYS A 72 0.38 8.58 -4.60
C LYS A 72 0.18 7.75 -3.32
N VAL A 73 0.78 6.56 -3.25
CA VAL A 73 0.64 5.64 -2.11
C VAL A 73 1.99 5.15 -1.62
N TYR A 74 2.18 5.16 -0.31
CA TYR A 74 3.37 4.64 0.36
C TYR A 74 2.97 3.58 1.37
N LEU A 75 3.68 2.46 1.44
CA LEU A 75 3.44 1.39 2.41
C LEU A 75 4.70 1.17 3.26
N PHE A 76 4.56 1.33 4.58
CA PHE A 76 5.59 1.17 5.59
C PHE A 76 5.27 -0.04 6.46
N PRO A 77 5.71 -1.26 6.09
CA PRO A 77 5.37 -2.46 6.84
C PRO A 77 6.10 -2.54 8.19
N ASN A 78 7.29 -1.96 8.31
CA ASN A 78 8.24 -2.22 9.41
C ASN A 78 8.93 -0.95 9.97
N LEU A 79 8.28 0.22 9.94
CA LEU A 79 8.86 1.49 10.39
C LEU A 79 8.90 1.64 11.93
N PHE A 80 9.81 0.94 12.61
CA PHE A 80 9.75 0.81 14.08
C PHE A 80 10.13 2.08 14.84
N VAL A 81 11.09 2.85 14.31
CA VAL A 81 11.57 4.09 14.95
C VAL A 81 11.02 5.30 14.20
N VAL A 82 10.31 6.18 14.91
CA VAL A 82 9.79 7.43 14.37
C VAL A 82 10.36 8.61 15.15
N ASN A 83 11.61 8.94 14.87
CA ASN A 83 12.31 10.09 15.42
C ASN A 83 12.12 11.36 14.56
N ASP A 84 12.73 12.47 14.95
CA ASP A 84 12.57 13.76 14.26
C ASP A 84 13.08 13.75 12.82
N ARG A 85 14.15 12.99 12.57
CA ARG A 85 14.70 12.78 11.22
C ARG A 85 13.67 12.09 10.32
N VAL A 86 13.13 10.95 10.77
CA VAL A 86 12.10 10.19 10.03
C VAL A 86 10.85 11.04 9.83
N MET A 87 10.39 11.74 10.87
CA MET A 87 9.23 12.63 10.76
C MET A 87 9.44 13.74 9.73
N ALA A 88 10.63 14.34 9.68
CA ALA A 88 10.97 15.35 8.67
C ALA A 88 10.94 14.77 7.25
N GLN A 89 11.54 13.59 7.04
CA GLN A 89 11.54 12.90 5.74
C GLN A 89 10.13 12.52 5.29
N LEU A 90 9.29 12.01 6.21
CA LEU A 90 7.89 11.70 5.93
C LEU A 90 7.13 12.96 5.52
N ARG A 91 7.26 14.08 6.24
CA ARG A 91 6.60 15.35 5.86
C ARG A 91 7.10 15.89 4.52
N GLU A 92 8.39 15.76 4.24
CA GLU A 92 8.98 16.31 3.02
C GLU A 92 8.56 15.52 1.77
N LYS A 93 8.46 14.19 1.84
CA LYS A 93 8.30 13.32 0.66
C LYS A 93 6.99 12.53 0.60
N VAL A 94 6.34 12.29 1.74
CA VAL A 94 5.28 11.27 1.86
C VAL A 94 3.96 11.90 2.31
N LEU A 95 3.93 12.57 3.46
CA LEU A 95 2.75 13.13 4.12
C LEU A 95 2.44 14.53 3.58
N ARG A 96 2.09 14.60 2.30
CA ARG A 96 1.83 15.85 1.56
C ARG A 96 1.08 15.57 0.25
N ASP A 97 0.63 16.62 -0.41
CA ASP A 97 0.16 16.63 -1.80
C ASP A 97 -0.94 15.59 -2.11
N GLY A 98 -1.75 15.24 -1.11
CA GLY A 98 -2.87 14.30 -1.23
C GLY A 98 -2.48 12.83 -1.19
N ASN A 99 -1.24 12.51 -0.84
CA ASN A 99 -0.75 11.14 -0.77
C ASN A 99 -1.44 10.35 0.35
N LEU A 100 -1.47 9.02 0.18
CA LEU A 100 -1.89 8.08 1.22
C LEU A 100 -0.69 7.27 1.72
N ALA A 101 -0.38 7.39 3.01
CA ALA A 101 0.63 6.58 3.67
C ALA A 101 -0.03 5.46 4.49
N ILE A 102 0.34 4.22 4.21
CA ILE A 102 -0.15 3.02 4.87
C ILE A 102 0.93 2.52 5.83
N PHE A 103 0.58 2.33 7.09
CA PHE A 103 1.52 1.99 8.16
C PHE A 103 1.19 0.66 8.82
N GLY A 104 2.23 -0.13 9.05
CA GLY A 104 2.15 -1.45 9.62
C GLY A 104 2.06 -1.48 11.16
N PRO A 105 1.82 -2.67 11.73
CA PRO A 105 1.47 -2.89 13.14
C PRO A 105 2.51 -2.51 14.19
N ALA A 106 3.74 -2.21 13.78
CA ALA A 106 4.85 -1.89 14.66
C ALA A 106 5.41 -0.48 14.37
N THR A 107 4.63 0.36 13.69
CA THR A 107 5.07 1.70 13.33
C THR A 107 5.27 2.56 14.58
N GLY A 108 6.48 3.09 14.78
CA GLY A 108 6.78 4.03 15.86
C GLY A 108 6.69 3.44 17.27
N ILE A 109 6.98 2.13 17.42
CA ILE A 109 6.99 1.44 18.72
C ILE A 109 8.30 1.64 19.50
N HIS A 110 9.26 2.38 18.95
CA HIS A 110 10.58 2.55 19.55
C HIS A 110 11.07 4.00 19.39
N ASP A 111 11.72 4.55 20.42
CA ASP A 111 12.32 5.91 20.39
C ASP A 111 13.82 5.92 20.02
N GLY A 112 14.39 4.73 19.81
CA GLY A 112 15.82 4.51 19.59
C GLY A 112 16.53 3.87 20.78
N THR A 113 15.89 3.90 21.96
CA THR A 113 16.42 3.32 23.21
C THR A 113 15.44 2.37 23.90
N CYS A 114 14.14 2.65 23.86
CA CYS A 114 13.11 1.92 24.58
C CYS A 114 11.85 1.73 23.72
N LEU A 115 11.12 0.66 24.04
CA LEU A 115 9.81 0.39 23.46
C LEU A 115 8.74 1.30 24.10
N ASN A 116 8.02 2.06 23.27
CA ASN A 116 6.91 2.93 23.69
C ASN A 116 5.95 3.22 22.51
N ALA A 117 4.88 3.98 22.74
CA ALA A 117 3.92 4.35 21.68
C ALA A 117 3.95 5.85 21.32
N GLU A 118 4.97 6.59 21.75
CA GLU A 118 5.04 8.05 21.60
C GLU A 118 5.27 8.44 20.14
N GLY A 119 6.19 7.74 19.45
CA GLY A 119 6.46 7.93 18.02
C GLY A 119 5.19 7.71 17.18
N ALA A 120 4.48 6.60 17.43
CA ALA A 120 3.20 6.30 16.79
C ALA A 120 2.13 7.36 17.09
N THR A 121 2.00 7.76 18.35
CA THR A 121 1.01 8.77 18.77
C THR A 121 1.25 10.11 18.07
N ARG A 122 2.51 10.53 17.99
CA ARG A 122 2.92 11.75 17.31
C ARG A 122 2.70 11.70 15.80
N LEU A 123 3.00 10.57 15.18
CA LEU A 123 2.82 10.37 13.73
C LEU A 123 1.34 10.44 13.34
N PHE A 124 0.50 9.64 13.99
CA PHE A 124 -0.91 9.52 13.62
C PHE A 124 -1.78 10.65 14.16
N ASN A 125 -1.29 11.43 15.12
CA ASN A 125 -2.11 12.34 15.92
C ASN A 125 -3.32 11.63 16.56
N VAL A 126 -3.12 10.36 16.94
CA VAL A 126 -4.08 9.48 17.61
C VAL A 126 -3.40 8.93 18.84
N LYS A 127 -4.06 8.91 20.01
CA LYS A 127 -3.45 8.35 21.23
C LYS A 127 -3.27 6.83 21.09
N MET A 128 -2.03 6.39 20.88
CA MET A 128 -1.67 4.98 20.77
C MET A 128 -1.21 4.42 22.11
N GLU A 129 -1.30 3.11 22.28
CA GLU A 129 -0.75 2.38 23.42
C GLU A 129 -0.02 1.13 22.97
N LEU A 130 1.05 0.81 23.69
CA LEU A 130 1.85 -0.38 23.47
C LEU A 130 1.57 -1.39 24.57
N ILE A 131 0.86 -2.45 24.23
CA ILE A 131 0.53 -3.53 25.15
C ILE A 131 1.68 -4.56 25.11
N PRO A 132 2.34 -4.87 26.24
CA PRO A 132 3.48 -5.79 26.31
C PRO A 132 3.04 -7.25 26.21
N ARG A 133 2.36 -7.59 25.12
CA ARG A 133 1.82 -8.91 24.81
C ARG A 133 2.13 -9.28 23.36
N THR A 134 2.61 -10.50 23.20
CA THR A 134 2.71 -11.18 21.91
C THR A 134 1.36 -11.84 21.63
N THR A 135 0.80 -11.55 20.46
CA THR A 135 -0.51 -12.08 20.07
C THR A 135 -0.59 -12.28 18.57
N VAL A 136 -1.45 -13.21 18.17
CA VAL A 136 -1.91 -13.34 16.79
C VAL A 136 -2.85 -12.17 16.49
N ARG A 137 -2.69 -11.54 15.34
CA ARG A 137 -3.44 -10.33 14.98
C ARG A 137 -4.24 -10.57 13.73
N HIS A 138 -5.55 -10.49 13.87
CA HIS A 138 -6.46 -10.35 12.74
C HIS A 138 -7.19 -9.02 12.81
N VAL A 139 -7.61 -8.51 11.66
CA VAL A 139 -8.51 -7.37 11.56
C VAL A 139 -9.75 -7.83 10.81
N ILE A 140 -10.91 -7.58 11.41
CA ILE A 140 -12.21 -7.75 10.77
C ILE A 140 -12.60 -6.38 10.21
N VAL A 141 -12.63 -6.25 8.89
CA VAL A 141 -13.03 -5.00 8.25
C VAL A 141 -14.52 -4.77 8.50
N GLN A 142 -14.88 -3.55 8.87
CA GLN A 142 -16.26 -3.15 9.13
C GLN A 142 -16.64 -2.10 8.10
N ASP A 143 -17.75 -2.33 7.42
CA ASP A 143 -18.29 -1.32 6.53
C ASP A 143 -19.10 -0.30 7.33
N ASN A 144 -18.61 0.94 7.31
CA ASN A 144 -19.26 2.11 7.89
C ASN A 144 -19.68 3.12 6.81
N GLY A 145 -19.70 2.70 5.53
CA GLY A 145 -19.97 3.56 4.38
C GLY A 145 -18.75 4.29 3.82
N HIS A 146 -17.55 4.05 4.36
CA HIS A 146 -16.33 4.62 3.82
C HIS A 146 -15.94 3.94 2.49
N PRO A 147 -15.50 4.69 1.45
CA PRO A 147 -15.22 4.11 0.14
C PRO A 147 -14.23 2.92 0.16
N ILE A 148 -13.18 2.99 0.98
CA ILE A 148 -12.22 1.88 1.14
C ILE A 148 -12.90 0.61 1.67
N SER A 149 -13.77 0.70 2.70
CA SER A 149 -14.42 -0.46 3.28
C SER A 149 -15.57 -0.98 2.41
N ALA A 150 -16.21 -0.10 1.63
CA ALA A 150 -17.29 -0.46 0.72
C ALA A 150 -16.82 -1.28 -0.50
N GLU A 151 -15.56 -1.12 -0.93
CA GLU A 151 -14.99 -1.89 -2.05
C GLU A 151 -14.59 -3.32 -1.69
N VAL A 152 -14.50 -3.66 -0.40
CA VAL A 152 -14.08 -4.98 0.05
C VAL A 152 -15.27 -5.85 0.47
N PRO A 153 -15.16 -7.20 0.40
CA PRO A 153 -16.24 -8.08 0.84
C PRO A 153 -16.58 -7.90 2.32
N ALA A 154 -17.88 -7.97 2.65
CA ALA A 154 -18.36 -7.83 4.03
C ALA A 154 -17.75 -8.85 5.02
N SER A 155 -17.28 -9.99 4.53
CA SER A 155 -16.63 -11.02 5.35
C SER A 155 -15.10 -10.87 5.44
N LEU A 156 -14.52 -9.76 4.98
CA LEU A 156 -13.07 -9.62 4.92
C LEU A 156 -12.47 -9.58 6.34
N THR A 157 -11.76 -10.65 6.67
CA THR A 157 -10.87 -10.72 7.82
C THR A 157 -9.48 -11.05 7.31
N TYR A 158 -8.46 -10.29 7.74
CA TYR A 158 -7.08 -10.50 7.31
C TYR A 158 -6.12 -10.49 8.50
N GLY A 159 -4.89 -10.92 8.24
CA GLY A 159 -3.86 -11.19 9.25
C GLY A 159 -3.28 -12.59 9.05
N ASP A 160 -2.32 -12.95 9.88
CA ASP A 160 -1.65 -14.25 9.83
C ASP A 160 -1.59 -14.87 11.24
N ARG A 161 -1.27 -16.17 11.29
CA ARG A 161 -1.17 -16.95 12.53
C ARG A 161 0.12 -16.71 13.31
N MET A 162 1.10 -16.03 12.73
CA MET A 162 2.33 -15.68 13.45
C MET A 162 2.03 -14.68 14.56
N ALA A 163 2.39 -15.05 15.79
CA ALA A 163 2.27 -14.18 16.95
C ALA A 163 3.51 -13.28 17.05
N TYR A 164 3.31 -11.97 17.16
CA TYR A 164 4.40 -11.00 17.35
C TYR A 164 3.96 -9.91 18.33
N GLY A 165 4.93 -9.37 19.05
CA GLY A 165 4.72 -8.39 20.10
C GLY A 165 5.92 -7.44 20.20
N PRO A 166 5.77 -6.32 20.93
CA PRO A 166 4.56 -5.88 21.63
C PRO A 166 3.43 -5.42 20.69
N THR A 167 2.21 -5.32 21.22
CA THR A 167 0.99 -5.01 20.45
C THR A 167 0.66 -3.53 20.51
N LEU A 168 0.88 -2.83 19.40
CA LEU A 168 0.48 -1.43 19.22
C LEU A 168 -0.97 -1.35 18.79
N VAL A 169 -1.78 -0.59 19.53
CA VAL A 169 -3.19 -0.33 19.23
C VAL A 169 -3.54 1.11 19.60
N PRO A 170 -4.56 1.72 18.99
CA PRO A 170 -5.12 2.95 19.52
C PRO A 170 -5.77 2.70 20.87
N ARG A 171 -5.69 3.69 21.77
CA ARG A 171 -6.50 3.68 22.99
C ARG A 171 -7.98 3.67 22.63
N GLU A 172 -8.80 3.26 23.58
CA GLU A 172 -10.25 3.23 23.40
C GLU A 172 -10.78 4.60 22.94
N TRP A 173 -11.56 4.61 21.86
CA TRP A 173 -12.14 5.79 21.23
C TRP A 173 -11.13 6.83 20.70
N ALA A 174 -9.83 6.54 20.71
CA ALA A 174 -8.82 7.54 20.38
C ALA A 174 -8.85 7.95 18.90
N VAL A 175 -9.25 7.04 18.02
CA VAL A 175 -9.36 7.30 16.58
C VAL A 175 -10.46 8.31 16.32
N GLU A 176 -11.65 8.07 16.87
CA GLU A 176 -12.82 8.93 16.72
C GLU A 176 -12.59 10.30 17.35
N HIS A 177 -12.00 10.36 18.55
CA HIS A 177 -11.67 11.63 19.21
C HIS A 177 -10.64 12.46 18.45
N ALA A 178 -9.76 11.82 17.67
CA ALA A 178 -8.80 12.51 16.81
C ALA A 178 -9.41 12.93 15.46
N GLY A 179 -10.70 12.65 15.21
CA GLY A 179 -11.33 12.86 13.91
C GLY A 179 -10.80 11.91 12.83
N GLY A 180 -10.40 10.70 13.22
CA GLY A 180 -10.13 9.59 12.31
C GLY A 180 -11.37 8.72 12.13
N VAL A 181 -11.32 7.83 11.13
CA VAL A 181 -12.38 6.89 10.79
C VAL A 181 -11.89 5.47 11.05
N SER A 182 -12.58 4.75 11.95
CA SER A 182 -12.35 3.33 12.17
C SER A 182 -12.95 2.52 11.01
N LEU A 183 -12.13 1.73 10.32
CA LEU A 183 -12.52 0.88 9.19
C LEU A 183 -12.52 -0.61 9.54
N GLY A 184 -12.05 -0.99 10.73
CA GLY A 184 -11.99 -2.38 11.12
C GLY A 184 -11.56 -2.57 12.57
N HIS A 185 -11.99 -3.70 13.12
CA HIS A 185 -11.72 -4.06 14.51
C HIS A 185 -10.59 -5.08 14.60
N ALA A 186 -9.65 -4.86 15.52
CA ALA A 186 -8.62 -5.83 15.84
C ALA A 186 -9.24 -7.00 16.60
N ASN A 187 -9.12 -8.21 16.05
CA ASN A 187 -9.42 -9.44 16.74
C ASN A 187 -8.11 -10.09 17.19
N ALA A 188 -7.71 -9.78 18.42
CA ALA A 188 -6.52 -10.32 19.07
C ALA A 188 -6.89 -11.08 20.35
N CYS A 189 -6.09 -12.09 20.69
CA CYS A 189 -6.17 -12.74 22.01
C CYS A 189 -5.92 -11.72 23.14
N TRP A 190 -6.27 -12.10 24.37
CA TRP A 190 -6.14 -11.26 25.58
C TRP A 190 -7.15 -10.11 25.70
N PHE A 191 -8.32 -10.25 25.07
CA PHE A 191 -9.42 -9.25 25.13
C PHE A 191 -9.01 -7.86 24.65
N ILE A 192 -8.06 -7.78 23.70
CA ILE A 192 -7.65 -6.53 23.07
C ILE A 192 -8.66 -6.19 21.97
N HIS A 193 -9.80 -5.64 22.39
CA HIS A 193 -10.87 -5.19 21.51
C HIS A 193 -10.70 -3.71 21.20
N ARG A 194 -9.95 -3.40 20.13
CA ARG A 194 -9.60 -2.03 19.70
C ARG A 194 -9.73 -1.87 18.19
N THR A 195 -9.70 -0.63 17.71
CA THR A 195 -9.63 -0.36 16.27
C THR A 195 -8.34 -0.95 15.70
N GLY A 196 -8.48 -1.81 14.69
CA GLY A 196 -7.37 -2.52 14.05
C GLY A 196 -7.04 -1.99 12.65
N LEU A 197 -7.96 -1.26 12.03
CA LEU A 197 -7.73 -0.54 10.78
C LEU A 197 -8.40 0.83 10.91
N PHE A 198 -7.65 1.91 10.69
CA PHE A 198 -8.22 3.25 10.69
C PHE A 198 -7.55 4.15 9.65
N LEU A 199 -8.32 5.10 9.14
CA LEU A 199 -7.84 6.20 8.31
C LEU A 199 -7.87 7.51 9.11
N LYS A 200 -6.79 8.26 9.08
CA LYS A 200 -6.72 9.64 9.55
C LYS A 200 -6.31 10.56 8.41
N GLU A 201 -7.18 11.49 8.08
CA GLU A 201 -6.88 12.52 7.08
C GLU A 201 -6.49 13.84 7.74
N MET A 202 -5.63 14.60 7.06
CA MET A 202 -5.15 15.93 7.44
C MET A 202 -5.45 16.92 6.30
N GLY A 203 -5.82 18.15 6.65
CA GLY A 203 -6.21 19.16 5.66
C GLY A 203 -7.43 18.72 4.84
N ALA A 204 -7.33 18.81 3.52
CA ALA A 204 -8.33 18.33 2.57
C ALA A 204 -8.25 16.80 2.29
N GLY A 205 -7.33 16.09 2.95
CA GLY A 205 -7.21 14.63 2.90
C GLY A 205 -6.54 14.09 1.64
N THR A 206 -6.80 12.82 1.31
CA THR A 206 -6.21 12.18 0.12
C THR A 206 -6.79 12.74 -1.18
N ALA A 207 -6.06 12.62 -2.27
CA ALA A 207 -6.48 13.13 -3.58
C ALA A 207 -7.77 12.46 -4.11
N GLY A 208 -8.02 11.20 -3.76
CA GLY A 208 -9.18 10.44 -4.22
C GLY A 208 -10.34 10.34 -3.23
N ASN A 209 -10.34 11.10 -2.12
CA ASN A 209 -11.42 11.06 -1.12
C ASN A 209 -12.76 11.66 -1.57
N GLY A 210 -12.87 12.13 -2.82
CA GLY A 210 -14.07 12.73 -3.39
C GLY A 210 -14.19 14.24 -3.19
N ALA A 211 -13.32 14.87 -2.40
CA ALA A 211 -13.31 16.33 -2.27
C ALA A 211 -12.69 17.01 -3.51
N THR A 212 -13.38 18.02 -4.03
CA THR A 212 -12.92 18.80 -5.19
C THR A 212 -11.75 19.72 -4.84
N GLY A 213 -10.83 19.93 -5.78
CA GLY A 213 -9.72 20.86 -5.64
C GLY A 213 -8.36 20.16 -5.63
N ALA A 214 -7.29 20.91 -5.92
CA ALA A 214 -5.93 20.40 -5.84
C ALA A 214 -5.52 20.19 -4.37
N ARG A 215 -4.72 19.17 -4.10
CA ARG A 215 -4.16 18.91 -2.77
C ARG A 215 -2.86 19.68 -2.59
N GLY A 216 -2.73 20.35 -1.46
CA GLY A 216 -1.56 21.12 -1.06
C GLY A 216 -0.60 20.32 -0.20
N VAL A 217 0.46 21.00 0.26
CA VAL A 217 1.56 20.39 1.02
C VAL A 217 1.11 19.78 2.36
N ASP A 218 0.03 20.27 2.95
CA ASP A 218 -0.48 19.82 4.25
C ASP A 218 -1.65 18.83 4.13
N ASP A 219 -2.03 18.45 2.92
CA ASP A 219 -3.14 17.52 2.66
C ASP A 219 -2.60 16.11 2.45
N TYR A 220 -3.05 15.14 3.25
CA TYR A 220 -2.65 13.73 3.13
C TYR A 220 -3.55 12.82 3.97
N GLY A 221 -3.47 11.51 3.71
CA GLY A 221 -4.09 10.46 4.51
C GLY A 221 -3.07 9.51 5.13
N MET A 222 -3.41 8.99 6.31
CA MET A 222 -2.65 7.94 7.00
C MET A 222 -3.57 6.76 7.31
N LEU A 223 -3.30 5.61 6.73
CA LEU A 223 -4.02 4.36 7.00
C LEU A 223 -3.14 3.47 7.88
N PHE A 224 -3.59 3.16 9.09
CA PHE A 224 -2.87 2.24 9.99
C PHE A 224 -3.56 0.88 10.01
N SER A 225 -2.78 -0.20 10.00
CA SER A 225 -3.26 -1.56 10.24
C SER A 225 -2.50 -2.24 11.37
N SER A 226 -3.23 -2.85 12.30
CA SER A 226 -2.68 -3.66 13.39
C SER A 226 -2.35 -5.09 12.97
N ALA A 227 -2.65 -5.50 11.73
CA ALA A 227 -2.29 -6.81 11.18
C ALA A 227 -1.63 -6.70 9.79
N MET A 228 -0.83 -7.71 9.44
CA MET A 228 -0.18 -7.91 8.14
C MET A 228 -0.25 -9.39 7.76
N PRO A 229 -0.16 -9.74 6.46
CA PRO A 229 -0.16 -8.83 5.32
C PRO A 229 -1.55 -8.22 5.06
N LEU A 230 -1.57 -7.05 4.45
CA LEU A 230 -2.75 -6.43 3.87
C LEU A 230 -3.15 -7.19 2.60
N PRO A 231 -4.43 -7.55 2.44
CA PRO A 231 -4.92 -8.27 1.28
C PRO A 231 -4.97 -7.35 0.05
N ALA A 232 -4.89 -7.97 -1.14
CA ALA A 232 -4.81 -7.29 -2.42
C ALA A 232 -6.00 -6.35 -2.70
N ASN A 233 -7.21 -6.77 -2.36
CA ASN A 233 -8.42 -5.96 -2.54
C ASN A 233 -8.45 -4.71 -1.64
N LEU A 234 -7.97 -4.81 -0.40
CA LEU A 234 -7.85 -3.65 0.49
C LEU A 234 -6.79 -2.67 -0.03
N LEU A 235 -5.65 -3.18 -0.51
CA LEU A 235 -4.63 -2.34 -1.14
C LEU A 235 -5.15 -1.66 -2.41
N ARG A 236 -5.93 -2.37 -3.24
CA ARG A 236 -6.58 -1.82 -4.44
C ARG A 236 -7.55 -0.69 -4.07
N ALA A 237 -8.42 -0.93 -3.10
CA ALA A 237 -9.37 0.07 -2.61
C ALA A 237 -8.66 1.31 -2.03
N ALA A 238 -7.62 1.10 -1.23
CA ALA A 238 -6.79 2.19 -0.69
C ALA A 238 -6.08 2.97 -1.81
N ALA A 239 -5.54 2.28 -2.82
CA ALA A 239 -4.90 2.93 -3.96
C ALA A 239 -5.88 3.73 -4.81
N ARG A 240 -7.09 3.20 -5.06
CA ARG A 240 -8.16 3.95 -5.73
C ARG A 240 -8.56 5.18 -4.94
N TYR A 241 -8.68 5.05 -3.62
CA TYR A 241 -8.98 6.18 -2.72
C TYR A 241 -7.85 7.22 -2.65
N ALA A 242 -6.60 6.84 -2.95
CA ALA A 242 -5.49 7.77 -3.15
C ALA A 242 -5.47 8.39 -4.56
N GLY A 243 -6.38 7.99 -5.45
CA GLY A 243 -6.46 8.45 -6.83
C GLY A 243 -5.48 7.75 -7.78
N CYS A 244 -4.96 6.57 -7.44
CA CYS A 244 -4.18 5.75 -8.38
C CYS A 244 -5.08 5.18 -9.47
N HIS A 245 -4.55 5.11 -10.69
CA HIS A 245 -5.11 4.30 -11.77
C HIS A 245 -5.02 2.80 -11.45
N ILE A 246 -6.15 2.10 -11.55
CA ILE A 246 -6.22 0.65 -11.38
C ILE A 246 -6.14 0.00 -12.75
N TRP A 247 -5.11 -0.82 -12.96
CA TRP A 247 -4.85 -1.44 -14.27
C TRP A 247 -5.63 -2.73 -14.45
N CYS A 248 -5.85 -3.49 -13.39
CA CYS A 248 -6.60 -4.74 -13.41
C CYS A 248 -7.47 -4.86 -12.16
N GLU A 249 -8.76 -5.11 -12.34
CA GLU A 249 -9.69 -5.32 -11.22
C GLU A 249 -9.61 -6.74 -10.64
N GLN A 250 -8.94 -7.65 -11.35
CA GLN A 250 -8.78 -9.05 -10.95
C GLN A 250 -7.46 -9.25 -10.20
N ASP A 251 -7.42 -10.27 -9.34
CA ASP A 251 -6.25 -10.60 -8.50
C ASP A 251 -5.11 -11.28 -9.28
N ASP A 252 -4.90 -10.91 -10.55
CA ASP A 252 -3.78 -11.38 -11.37
C ASP A 252 -2.53 -10.52 -11.12
N VAL A 253 -1.38 -11.05 -11.51
CA VAL A 253 -0.12 -10.34 -11.33
C VAL A 253 0.06 -9.33 -12.45
N ILE A 254 0.19 -8.05 -12.09
CA ILE A 254 0.39 -6.96 -13.04
C ILE A 254 1.70 -6.21 -12.77
N TYR A 255 2.43 -5.92 -13.85
CA TYR A 255 3.52 -4.97 -13.87
C TYR A 255 3.17 -3.89 -14.87
N ALA A 256 3.21 -2.63 -14.48
CA ALA A 256 2.84 -1.53 -15.36
C ALA A 256 3.68 -0.27 -15.10
N SER A 257 3.77 0.55 -16.14
CA SER A 257 4.30 1.91 -16.15
C SER A 257 3.64 2.71 -17.29
N ASP A 258 4.08 3.95 -17.52
CA ASP A 258 3.56 4.79 -18.60
C ASP A 258 3.99 4.32 -20.01
N SER A 259 4.90 3.34 -20.09
CA SER A 259 5.50 2.83 -21.33
C SER A 259 5.37 1.32 -21.55
N PHE A 260 4.97 0.54 -20.53
CA PHE A 260 4.77 -0.91 -20.68
C PHE A 260 3.71 -1.44 -19.73
N VAL A 261 3.10 -2.57 -20.09
CA VAL A 261 2.27 -3.35 -19.18
C VAL A 261 2.45 -4.85 -19.42
N ALA A 262 2.52 -5.62 -18.34
CA ALA A 262 2.58 -7.06 -18.35
C ALA A 262 1.52 -7.64 -17.40
N LEU A 263 0.84 -8.68 -17.85
CA LEU A 263 -0.16 -9.41 -17.07
C LEU A 263 0.23 -10.89 -17.06
N HIS A 264 0.25 -11.49 -15.88
CA HIS A 264 0.37 -12.94 -15.72
C HIS A 264 -0.84 -13.50 -14.98
N SER A 265 -1.50 -14.48 -15.58
CA SER A 265 -2.67 -15.14 -15.01
C SER A 265 -2.51 -16.66 -15.02
N VAL A 266 -2.91 -17.26 -13.90
CA VAL A 266 -2.97 -18.73 -13.72
C VAL A 266 -4.40 -19.26 -13.83
N LYS A 267 -5.38 -18.38 -14.10
CA LYS A 267 -6.79 -18.73 -14.26
C LYS A 267 -7.28 -18.42 -15.67
N ALA A 268 -8.04 -19.33 -16.25
CA ALA A 268 -8.65 -19.13 -17.56
C ALA A 268 -9.66 -17.97 -17.55
N GLY A 269 -10.02 -17.52 -18.74
CA GLY A 269 -11.09 -16.55 -18.98
C GLY A 269 -10.60 -15.20 -19.47
N SER A 270 -11.55 -14.30 -19.69
CA SER A 270 -11.26 -12.95 -20.20
C SER A 270 -10.66 -12.07 -19.10
N ARG A 271 -9.69 -11.24 -19.49
CA ARG A 271 -9.05 -10.21 -18.67
C ARG A 271 -9.11 -8.88 -19.40
N VAL A 272 -9.30 -7.82 -18.63
CA VAL A 272 -9.30 -6.44 -19.14
C VAL A 272 -8.20 -5.69 -18.39
N ILE A 273 -7.28 -5.11 -19.17
CA ILE A 273 -6.26 -4.21 -18.67
C ILE A 273 -6.70 -2.79 -19.03
N HIS A 274 -6.93 -1.95 -18.03
CA HIS A 274 -7.30 -0.55 -18.22
C HIS A 274 -6.05 0.31 -18.36
N LEU A 275 -6.04 1.20 -19.36
CA LEU A 275 -4.93 2.12 -19.62
C LEU A 275 -5.23 3.49 -19.02
N PRO A 276 -4.24 4.18 -18.42
CA PRO A 276 -4.44 5.47 -17.76
C PRO A 276 -4.73 6.61 -18.76
N ARG A 277 -4.43 6.39 -20.04
CA ARG A 277 -4.60 7.34 -21.14
C ARG A 277 -4.74 6.58 -22.45
N PRO A 278 -5.24 7.21 -23.52
CA PRO A 278 -5.26 6.60 -24.83
C PRO A 278 -3.83 6.34 -25.32
N CYS A 279 -3.54 5.10 -25.68
CA CYS A 279 -2.20 4.67 -26.15
C CYS A 279 -2.32 3.82 -27.41
N THR A 280 -1.29 3.88 -28.25
CA THR A 280 -0.97 2.81 -29.19
C THR A 280 -0.39 1.64 -28.40
N VAL A 281 -0.97 0.46 -28.62
CA VAL A 281 -0.59 -0.77 -27.91
C VAL A 281 0.05 -1.73 -28.90
N THR A 282 1.27 -2.17 -28.58
CA THR A 282 1.97 -3.18 -29.37
C THR A 282 2.26 -4.40 -28.51
N ASN A 283 2.00 -5.60 -29.03
CA ASN A 283 2.42 -6.84 -28.41
C ASN A 283 3.95 -6.90 -28.43
N ALA A 284 4.56 -6.89 -27.25
CA ALA A 284 6.02 -6.88 -27.13
C ALA A 284 6.67 -8.19 -27.60
N LEU A 285 5.91 -9.29 -27.63
CA LEU A 285 6.35 -10.63 -28.02
C LEU A 285 6.06 -10.96 -29.48
N THR A 286 5.22 -10.21 -30.19
CA THR A 286 4.98 -10.47 -31.63
C THR A 286 5.30 -9.27 -32.51
N ASN A 287 5.50 -8.09 -31.90
CA ASN A 287 5.55 -6.78 -32.56
C ASN A 287 4.29 -6.42 -33.34
N GLU A 288 3.18 -7.12 -33.09
CA GLU A 288 1.89 -6.79 -33.66
C GLU A 288 1.30 -5.57 -32.96
N VAL A 289 0.90 -4.57 -33.73
CA VAL A 289 0.14 -3.43 -33.20
C VAL A 289 -1.30 -3.88 -33.01
N LEU A 290 -1.78 -3.90 -31.77
CA LEU A 290 -3.16 -4.26 -31.45
C LEU A 290 -4.14 -3.15 -31.86
N GLY A 291 -3.68 -1.90 -31.81
CA GLY A 291 -4.46 -0.74 -32.20
C GLY A 291 -3.89 0.56 -31.67
N ASP A 292 -4.41 1.66 -32.20
CA ASP A 292 -4.10 3.03 -31.79
C ASP A 292 -5.20 3.60 -30.89
N ASN A 293 -4.82 4.53 -30.01
CA ASN A 293 -5.76 5.27 -29.15
C ASN A 293 -6.67 4.36 -28.29
N LEU A 294 -6.13 3.24 -27.80
CA LEU A 294 -6.85 2.30 -26.95
C LEU A 294 -6.87 2.77 -25.49
N MET A 295 -7.99 2.54 -24.80
CA MET A 295 -8.16 2.76 -23.36
C MET A 295 -8.18 1.45 -22.56
N GLU A 296 -8.27 0.31 -23.25
CA GLU A 296 -8.30 -1.00 -22.63
C GLU A 296 -7.68 -2.05 -23.56
N ILE A 297 -7.09 -3.09 -22.97
CA ILE A 297 -6.59 -4.27 -23.66
C ILE A 297 -7.39 -5.46 -23.16
N ARG A 298 -8.05 -6.18 -24.08
CA ARG A 298 -8.79 -7.41 -23.77
C ARG A 298 -7.99 -8.61 -24.21
N VAL A 299 -7.72 -9.51 -23.27
CA VAL A 299 -7.04 -10.79 -23.54
C VAL A 299 -7.88 -11.95 -23.04
N THR A 300 -7.76 -13.10 -23.68
CA THR A 300 -8.38 -14.35 -23.22
C THR A 300 -7.28 -15.29 -22.80
N VAL A 301 -7.27 -15.68 -21.52
CA VAL A 301 -6.19 -16.44 -20.92
C VAL A 301 -6.42 -17.94 -21.10
N THR A 302 -5.41 -18.63 -21.63
CA THR A 302 -5.27 -20.09 -21.58
C THR A 302 -4.15 -20.45 -20.59
N PRO A 303 -4.47 -20.73 -19.32
CA PRO A 303 -3.50 -20.65 -18.23
C PRO A 303 -2.48 -21.79 -18.20
N PRO A 304 -1.27 -21.58 -17.65
CA PRO A 304 -0.72 -20.28 -17.23
C PRO A 304 -0.20 -19.49 -18.43
N GLU A 305 -0.49 -18.19 -18.48
CA GLU A 305 -0.12 -17.35 -19.63
C GLU A 305 0.36 -15.96 -19.17
N THR A 306 1.30 -15.41 -19.93
CA THR A 306 1.85 -14.07 -19.72
C THR A 306 1.69 -13.24 -20.97
N PHE A 307 1.12 -12.05 -20.81
CA PHE A 307 1.01 -11.04 -21.86
C PHE A 307 1.96 -9.89 -21.56
N LEU A 308 2.60 -9.35 -22.59
CA LEU A 308 3.51 -8.21 -22.49
C LEU A 308 3.22 -7.24 -23.63
N PHE A 309 3.00 -5.98 -23.28
CA PHE A 309 2.67 -4.91 -24.21
C PHE A 309 3.56 -3.68 -23.98
N THR A 310 3.95 -3.03 -25.06
CA THR A 310 4.53 -1.68 -25.01
C THR A 310 3.44 -0.65 -25.30
N LEU A 311 3.56 0.50 -24.62
CA LEU A 311 2.61 1.60 -24.70
C LEU A 311 3.33 2.82 -25.26
N SER A 312 2.76 3.42 -26.32
CA SER A 312 3.26 4.67 -26.90
C SER A 312 2.13 5.65 -27.15
N GLY A 313 2.40 6.93 -26.99
CA GLY A 313 1.46 8.04 -27.14
C GLY A 313 1.94 9.26 -26.40
#